data_AF-A0A849ZUE2-F1
#
_entry.id   AF-A0A849ZUE2-F1
#
_cell.length_a   1.000
_cell.length_b   1.000
_cell.length_c   1.000
_cell.angle_alpha   90.00
_cell.angle_beta   90.00
_cell.angle_gamma   90.00
#
_symmetry.space_group_name_H-M   'P 1'
#
loop_
_entity.id
_entity.type
_entity.pdbx_description
1 polymer ?
#
loop_
_entity_poly.entity_id
_entity_poly.type
_entity_poly.pdbx_seq_one_letter_code
_entity_poly.pdbx_strand_id
1 'polypeptide(L)'
;MRKHAWVALALCALAGQASGQGFLSELLLDPPSTDNGQEFVEIQAAPNFSFSGWWFLVIEGDGTGGGVIDVALNLSSYSTGANGLLLIRDSGTVLQPPPDGNTNVVIFDFNPDIENGTNTYVLGFGGTFTVGQDLDAGNDGTLDAPLPGFTTVDAVSYKEFDGTPDDEHEYADDLGGTALGRFESYTPDALHRIRCGSNALLWAGGVVTGTSPGPYNWDTLQMFGWQTIGVTSPPTLNPGNLNYSIVDCDGDCVSDFVEGDRDDDGIIDDCDACPDDPDNDADGDGACGNVDNCPDVSNKDQSDRDGDGAGDACDGCPDDPNKTEEGACGCGVSDDDADGDGTPDCHDGCPDDPNKTEEGACGCGVSDDDADGDGTPDCHDGCPDDPNKTEEGACGCGVSDDDADGDGTPDCNDGCPDDPNKTEEGACGCGVSDDDADGDGTPDCNDGCPDDPNKTEEGACGCGVSDDDTDGDGVADCVDNCPDVPNPGQEDSDENGVGDACESGGDCTGLEFLQMGCKLHLDNTITVVSKLFNGRPGTTVTFRLDDNPMTDFPRVVKDNGRAKVKFFRIPNGRHFVDLVECGVEASITCGPQP
;
A
#
# COMPACT_ATOMS: atom_id res chain seq x y z
N MET A 1 24.47 81.73 -36.78
CA MET A 1 23.24 81.08 -36.30
C MET A 1 23.56 80.31 -35.02
N ARG A 2 23.49 81.00 -33.88
CA ARG A 2 23.63 80.45 -32.51
C ARG A 2 22.69 81.26 -31.62
N LYS A 3 21.41 80.90 -31.64
CA LYS A 3 20.32 81.27 -30.71
C LYS A 3 19.30 80.13 -30.85
N HIS A 4 18.53 79.80 -29.81
CA HIS A 4 17.48 78.74 -29.72
C HIS A 4 17.78 77.46 -28.91
N ALA A 5 18.92 77.33 -28.23
CA ALA A 5 19.18 76.13 -27.39
C ALA A 5 18.97 76.33 -25.86
N TRP A 6 18.46 77.48 -25.42
CA TRP A 6 18.35 77.83 -23.98
C TRP A 6 16.92 78.08 -23.48
N VAL A 7 15.89 77.72 -24.25
CA VAL A 7 14.48 77.95 -23.84
C VAL A 7 13.73 76.65 -23.55
N ALA A 8 14.25 75.49 -23.99
CA ALA A 8 13.56 74.20 -23.81
C ALA A 8 13.89 73.46 -22.49
N LEU A 9 14.91 73.90 -21.74
CA LEU A 9 15.29 73.23 -20.48
C LEU A 9 14.62 73.83 -19.22
N ALA A 10 13.98 74.99 -19.33
CA ALA A 10 13.31 75.66 -18.21
C ALA A 10 11.82 75.28 -18.09
N LEU A 11 11.19 74.81 -19.17
CA LEU A 11 9.76 74.45 -19.18
C LEU A 11 9.50 73.00 -18.78
N CYS A 12 10.49 72.11 -18.84
CA CYS A 12 10.34 70.71 -18.43
C CYS A 12 10.54 70.49 -16.92
N ALA A 13 10.92 71.54 -16.17
CA ALA A 13 11.03 71.52 -14.71
C ALA A 13 9.71 71.91 -14.00
N LEU A 14 8.73 72.47 -14.72
CA LEU A 14 7.49 72.99 -14.12
C LEU A 14 6.39 71.93 -13.96
N ALA A 15 6.44 70.80 -14.67
CA ALA A 15 5.42 69.75 -14.55
C ALA A 15 5.71 68.74 -13.43
N GLY A 16 6.93 68.73 -12.87
CA GLY A 16 7.32 67.86 -11.75
C GLY A 16 7.40 68.57 -10.39
N GLN A 17 6.85 69.79 -10.27
CA GLN A 17 7.04 70.67 -9.11
C GLN A 17 5.85 70.77 -8.14
N ALA A 18 4.72 70.10 -8.41
CA ALA A 18 3.55 70.16 -7.52
C ALA A 18 3.75 69.47 -6.15
N SER A 19 4.69 68.52 -6.04
CA SER A 19 4.97 67.76 -4.80
C SER A 19 6.23 68.22 -4.03
N GLY A 20 6.90 69.29 -4.48
CA GLY A 20 8.17 69.74 -3.88
C GLY A 20 8.24 71.20 -3.42
N GLN A 21 7.24 72.03 -3.73
CA GLN A 21 7.16 73.39 -3.19
C GLN A 21 6.49 73.38 -1.82
N GLY A 22 7.14 74.01 -0.84
CA GLY A 22 6.57 74.20 0.50
C GLY A 22 5.37 75.14 0.47
N PHE A 23 4.36 74.87 1.29
CA PHE A 23 3.11 75.65 1.36
C PHE A 23 2.54 75.62 2.79
N LEU A 24 1.63 76.55 3.10
CA LEU A 24 0.96 76.64 4.40
C LEU A 24 -0.09 75.51 4.50
N SER A 25 0.10 74.56 5.41
CA SER A 25 -0.82 73.41 5.61
C SER A 25 -1.85 73.65 6.70
N GLU A 26 -1.46 74.34 7.78
CA GLU A 26 -2.31 74.56 8.95
C GLU A 26 -1.91 75.84 9.67
N LEU A 27 -2.90 76.55 10.21
CA LEU A 27 -2.75 77.77 11.00
C LEU A 27 -3.67 77.63 12.22
N LEU A 28 -3.12 77.81 13.41
CA LEU A 28 -3.86 77.99 14.67
C LEU A 28 -3.53 79.39 15.18
N LEU A 29 -4.56 80.23 15.29
CA LEU A 29 -4.45 81.69 15.36
C LEU A 29 -4.81 82.24 16.73
N ASP A 30 -5.95 81.86 17.31
CA ASP A 30 -6.36 82.32 18.64
C ASP A 30 -7.32 81.31 19.30
N PRO A 31 -6.83 80.16 19.79
CA PRO A 31 -7.68 79.16 20.42
C PRO A 31 -8.26 79.67 21.75
N PRO A 32 -9.51 79.31 22.14
CA PRO A 32 -10.20 79.94 23.27
C PRO A 32 -9.47 79.76 24.61
N SER A 33 -8.80 80.82 25.07
CA SER A 33 -8.33 81.06 26.43
C SER A 33 -7.73 82.48 26.54
N THR A 34 -7.20 82.89 27.69
CA THR A 34 -6.36 84.10 27.73
C THR A 34 -5.07 83.79 26.98
N ASP A 35 -4.93 84.33 25.78
CA ASP A 35 -3.70 84.64 25.05
C ASP A 35 -2.43 84.09 25.73
N ASN A 36 -2.04 82.87 25.33
CA ASN A 36 -1.00 82.11 26.02
C ASN A 36 -0.04 81.37 25.09
N GLY A 37 0.15 81.80 23.84
CA GLY A 37 1.22 81.26 23.02
C GLY A 37 0.94 79.85 22.49
N GLN A 38 -0.31 79.55 22.14
CA GLN A 38 -0.73 78.26 21.57
C GLN A 38 -0.82 78.28 20.05
N GLU A 39 -0.45 79.41 19.46
CA GLU A 39 -0.53 79.69 18.04
C GLU A 39 0.58 78.95 17.32
N PHE A 40 0.22 78.44 16.14
CA PHE A 40 1.20 77.82 15.28
C PHE A 40 0.85 77.97 13.82
N VAL A 41 1.89 77.87 13.01
CA VAL A 41 1.84 77.80 11.56
C VAL A 41 2.56 76.53 11.15
N GLU A 42 1.91 75.71 10.35
CA GLU A 42 2.48 74.52 9.79
C GLU A 42 2.75 74.72 8.29
N ILE A 43 3.94 74.31 7.88
CA ILE A 43 4.38 74.32 6.49
C ILE A 43 4.63 72.88 6.08
N GLN A 44 3.98 72.44 5.02
CA GLN A 44 4.22 71.14 4.40
C GLN A 44 5.08 71.29 3.15
N ALA A 45 6.10 70.45 3.04
CA ALA A 45 6.94 70.31 1.84
C ALA A 45 7.42 68.85 1.71
N ALA A 46 8.36 68.59 0.79
CA ALA A 46 9.02 67.29 0.76
C ALA A 46 9.73 66.99 2.11
N PRO A 47 9.87 65.71 2.51
CA PRO A 47 10.65 65.32 3.69
C PRO A 47 12.08 65.89 3.68
N ASN A 48 12.52 66.44 4.81
CA ASN A 48 13.84 67.05 4.99
C ASN A 48 14.16 68.22 4.01
N PHE A 49 13.13 68.88 3.50
CA PHE A 49 13.25 70.01 2.59
C PHE A 49 13.91 71.20 3.29
N SER A 50 14.99 71.74 2.70
CA SER A 50 15.70 72.89 3.25
C SER A 50 15.04 74.20 2.83
N PHE A 51 14.73 75.06 3.81
CA PHE A 51 14.16 76.39 3.61
C PHE A 51 15.24 77.47 3.40
N SER A 52 16.41 77.11 2.87
CA SER A 52 17.50 78.08 2.61
C SER A 52 17.04 79.24 1.72
N GLY A 53 17.08 80.47 2.24
CA GLY A 53 16.62 81.67 1.54
C GLY A 53 15.12 81.93 1.61
N TRP A 54 14.36 81.15 2.37
CA TRP A 54 12.92 81.32 2.56
C TRP A 54 12.60 82.26 3.72
N TRP A 55 11.42 82.88 3.63
CA TRP A 55 10.83 83.72 4.66
C TRP A 55 9.37 83.36 4.87
N PHE A 56 8.95 83.48 6.12
CA PHE A 56 7.57 83.51 6.53
C PHE A 56 7.23 84.93 7.01
N LEU A 57 6.19 85.52 6.43
CA LEU A 57 5.74 86.87 6.75
C LEU A 57 4.27 86.83 7.21
N VAL A 58 3.93 87.72 8.14
CA VAL A 58 2.54 88.09 8.44
C VAL A 58 2.41 89.58 8.15
N ILE A 59 1.45 89.92 7.29
CA ILE A 59 1.15 91.29 6.88
C ILE A 59 -0.19 91.65 7.49
N GLU A 60 -0.20 92.72 8.28
CA GLU A 60 -1.37 93.27 8.94
C GLU A 60 -2.35 93.81 7.88
N GLY A 61 -3.62 93.49 8.07
CA GLY A 61 -4.70 93.87 7.16
C GLY A 61 -5.69 94.86 7.77
N ASP A 62 -5.61 95.17 9.07
CA ASP A 62 -6.46 96.18 9.68
C ASP A 62 -6.26 97.58 9.05
N GLY A 63 -7.33 98.37 8.99
CA GLY A 63 -7.32 99.73 8.45
C GLY A 63 -6.34 100.67 9.15
N THR A 64 -5.90 100.35 10.39
CA THR A 64 -4.85 101.07 11.12
C THR A 64 -3.47 100.40 11.08
N GLY A 65 -2.91 100.24 9.88
CA GLY A 65 -1.61 99.58 9.71
C GLY A 65 -1.57 98.60 8.54
N GLY A 66 -2.64 98.56 7.74
CA GLY A 66 -2.74 97.75 6.54
C GLY A 66 -1.48 97.82 5.68
N GLY A 67 -0.96 96.66 5.32
CA GLY A 67 0.25 96.51 4.51
C GLY A 67 1.54 96.47 5.34
N VAL A 68 1.49 96.69 6.66
CA VAL A 68 2.68 96.60 7.52
C VAL A 68 3.02 95.15 7.86
N ILE A 69 4.31 94.81 7.82
CA ILE A 69 4.81 93.49 8.23
C ILE A 69 4.90 93.42 9.76
N ASP A 70 4.13 92.52 10.36
CA ASP A 70 4.16 92.28 11.82
C ASP A 70 5.07 91.11 12.20
N VAL A 71 5.16 90.10 11.33
CA VAL A 71 6.09 88.98 11.50
C VAL A 71 7.02 88.90 10.29
N ALA A 72 8.32 88.82 10.56
CA ALA A 72 9.34 88.59 9.53
C ALA A 72 10.33 87.50 9.99
N LEU A 73 10.03 86.23 9.69
CA LEU A 73 10.85 85.09 10.09
C LEU A 73 11.69 84.56 8.93
N ASN A 74 13.02 84.61 9.10
CA ASN A 74 13.95 84.00 8.15
C ASN A 74 14.06 82.49 8.40
N LEU A 75 13.61 81.69 7.44
CA LEU A 75 13.57 80.24 7.56
C LEU A 75 14.85 79.53 7.09
N SER A 76 15.90 80.29 6.72
CA SER A 76 17.11 79.75 6.05
C SER A 76 17.86 78.67 6.82
N SER A 77 17.70 78.62 8.14
CA SER A 77 18.36 77.67 9.03
C SER A 77 17.50 76.43 9.34
N TYR A 78 16.29 76.34 8.78
CA TYR A 78 15.32 75.29 9.10
C TYR A 78 15.03 74.39 7.90
N SER A 79 14.46 73.23 8.20
CA SER A 79 14.00 72.25 7.23
C SER A 79 12.75 71.57 7.74
N THR A 80 11.93 71.02 6.85
CA THR A 80 10.87 70.08 7.27
C THR A 80 11.48 68.85 7.94
N GLY A 81 10.67 68.18 8.74
CA GLY A 81 10.98 66.91 9.37
C GLY A 81 10.90 65.72 8.42
N ALA A 82 11.02 64.50 8.94
CA ALA A 82 10.96 63.28 8.15
C ALA A 82 9.56 62.99 7.59
N ASN A 83 8.52 63.55 8.20
CA ASN A 83 7.14 63.52 7.69
C ASN A 83 6.83 64.67 6.71
N GLY A 84 7.81 65.53 6.38
CA GLY A 84 7.59 66.65 5.46
C GLY A 84 6.95 67.89 6.09
N LEU A 85 6.87 67.98 7.42
CA LEU A 85 6.28 69.11 8.13
C LEU A 85 7.32 69.96 8.85
N LEU A 86 7.14 71.29 8.80
CA LEU A 86 7.81 72.27 9.66
C LEU A 86 6.74 73.03 10.44
N LEU A 87 6.78 72.93 11.76
CA LEU A 87 5.85 73.62 12.65
C LEU A 87 6.54 74.84 13.27
N ILE A 88 5.99 76.03 13.07
CA ILE A 88 6.42 77.26 13.72
C ILE A 88 5.40 77.53 14.82
N ARG A 89 5.83 77.56 16.07
CA ARG A 89 4.93 77.78 17.21
C ARG A 89 5.45 78.90 18.10
N ASP A 90 4.54 79.48 18.87
CA ASP A 90 4.92 80.50 19.84
C ASP A 90 5.83 79.93 20.96
N SER A 91 6.58 80.82 21.58
CA SER A 91 7.48 80.56 22.69
C SER A 91 6.79 80.55 24.06
N GLY A 92 5.55 81.06 24.16
CA GLY A 92 4.78 81.25 25.39
C GLY A 92 4.32 79.96 26.07
N THR A 93 3.89 78.93 25.33
CA THR A 93 3.50 77.63 25.92
C THR A 93 3.99 76.42 25.13
N VAL A 94 3.65 75.20 25.58
CA VAL A 94 3.95 73.92 24.91
C VAL A 94 2.64 73.36 24.38
N LEU A 95 2.57 73.11 23.06
CA LEU A 95 1.39 72.54 22.40
C LEU A 95 1.01 71.17 22.99
N GLN A 96 -0.29 70.88 23.05
CA GLN A 96 -0.82 69.57 23.42
C GLN A 96 -1.86 69.08 22.39
N PRO A 97 -1.77 67.83 21.91
CA PRO A 97 -0.63 66.93 22.13
C PRO A 97 0.67 67.52 21.59
N PRO A 98 1.84 67.08 22.08
CA PRO A 98 3.12 67.50 21.52
C PRO A 98 3.16 67.21 20.01
N PRO A 99 3.90 68.02 19.22
CA PRO A 99 4.08 67.76 17.80
C PRO A 99 4.61 66.36 17.54
N ASP A 100 4.25 65.76 16.39
CA ASP A 100 4.78 64.46 15.98
C ASP A 100 6.31 64.42 16.07
N GLY A 101 6.86 63.29 16.52
CA GLY A 101 8.29 63.13 16.74
C GLY A 101 9.13 63.27 15.48
N ASN A 102 8.53 63.18 14.30
CA ASN A 102 9.18 63.38 13.01
C ASN A 102 9.05 64.80 12.47
N THR A 103 8.28 65.68 13.12
CA THR A 103 8.11 67.09 12.73
C THR A 103 9.23 67.94 13.30
N ASN A 104 9.84 68.78 12.46
CA ASN A 104 10.77 69.80 12.95
C ASN A 104 9.98 71.00 13.49
N VAL A 105 10.41 71.53 14.63
CA VAL A 105 9.72 72.62 15.34
C VAL A 105 10.61 73.86 15.45
N VAL A 106 10.11 74.99 14.96
CA VAL A 106 10.65 76.33 15.19
C VAL A 106 9.92 76.96 16.36
N ILE A 107 10.68 77.41 17.35
CA ILE A 107 10.13 78.22 18.45
C ILE A 107 10.43 79.68 18.11
N PHE A 108 9.37 80.45 17.89
CA PHE A 108 9.42 81.87 17.57
C PHE A 108 8.55 82.64 18.58
N ASP A 109 8.82 83.91 18.80
CA ASP A 109 8.04 84.77 19.69
C ASP A 109 7.13 85.62 18.80
N PHE A 110 5.84 85.28 18.71
CA PHE A 110 4.87 86.09 18.01
C PHE A 110 4.51 87.26 18.92
N ASN A 111 5.23 88.37 18.81
CA ASN A 111 4.95 89.56 19.62
C ASN A 111 4.74 90.79 18.73
N PRO A 112 3.49 91.31 18.62
CA PRO A 112 2.26 90.78 19.25
C PRO A 112 1.90 89.37 18.75
N ASP A 113 1.12 88.63 19.54
CA ASP A 113 0.64 87.29 19.19
C ASP A 113 -0.11 87.34 17.84
N ILE A 114 -0.27 86.18 17.18
CA ILE A 114 -1.01 86.15 15.92
C ILE A 114 -2.47 86.48 16.22
N GLU A 115 -2.87 87.74 16.05
CA GLU A 115 -4.23 88.16 16.39
C GLU A 115 -5.26 87.47 15.47
N ASN A 116 -6.49 87.28 15.99
CA ASN A 116 -7.65 86.87 15.18
C ASN A 116 -8.11 87.98 14.20
N GLY A 117 -7.34 89.07 14.08
CA GLY A 117 -7.56 90.16 13.13
C GLY A 117 -7.32 89.77 11.68
N THR A 118 -7.66 90.69 10.77
CA THR A 118 -7.45 90.52 9.33
C THR A 118 -5.97 90.44 9.02
N ASN A 119 -5.51 89.24 8.65
CA ASN A 119 -4.10 88.95 8.44
C ASN A 119 -3.84 88.27 7.10
N THR A 120 -2.68 88.55 6.52
CA THR A 120 -2.17 87.83 5.34
C THR A 120 -0.88 87.09 5.69
N TYR A 121 -0.93 85.76 5.63
CA TYR A 121 0.20 84.87 5.88
C TYR A 121 0.89 84.54 4.57
N VAL A 122 2.20 84.77 4.50
CA VAL A 122 2.95 84.65 3.25
C VAL A 122 4.17 83.77 3.44
N LEU A 123 4.31 82.78 2.56
CA LEU A 123 5.50 81.96 2.42
C LEU A 123 6.17 82.26 1.08
N GLY A 124 7.47 82.53 1.10
CA GLY A 124 8.20 82.77 -0.14
C GLY A 124 9.72 82.73 0.02
N PHE A 125 10.44 82.99 -1.06
CA PHE A 125 11.91 82.95 -1.07
C PHE A 125 12.53 84.21 -1.71
N GLY A 126 13.71 84.57 -1.22
CA GLY A 126 14.41 85.80 -1.59
C GLY A 126 14.10 86.97 -0.65
N GLY A 127 14.56 88.17 -1.01
CA GLY A 127 14.33 89.39 -0.24
C GLY A 127 14.98 89.44 1.15
N THR A 128 14.78 90.58 1.80
CA THR A 128 15.08 90.81 3.22
C THR A 128 13.99 91.70 3.78
N PHE A 129 13.33 91.26 4.83
CA PHE A 129 12.21 91.96 5.43
C PHE A 129 12.50 92.31 6.88
N THR A 130 11.87 93.36 7.36
CA THR A 130 11.93 93.80 8.75
C THR A 130 10.52 94.08 9.23
N VAL A 131 10.23 93.69 10.46
CA VAL A 131 8.99 94.08 11.16
C VAL A 131 8.82 95.61 11.10
N GLY A 132 7.60 96.07 10.86
CA GLY A 132 7.25 97.48 10.66
C GLY A 132 7.49 98.02 9.25
N GLN A 133 7.96 97.20 8.31
CA GLN A 133 8.03 97.60 6.90
C GLN A 133 6.62 97.66 6.32
N ASP A 134 6.26 98.81 5.78
CA ASP A 134 5.00 99.04 5.09
C ASP A 134 5.12 98.63 3.60
N LEU A 135 4.23 97.75 3.16
CA LEU A 135 4.12 97.19 1.80
C LEU A 135 2.92 97.74 1.02
N ASP A 136 2.08 98.57 1.64
CA ASP A 136 1.03 99.36 0.99
C ASP A 136 1.26 100.84 1.35
N ALA A 137 2.32 101.43 0.82
CA ALA A 137 2.69 102.81 1.18
C ALA A 137 1.64 103.86 0.78
N GLY A 138 0.64 103.47 -0.04
CA GLY A 138 -0.49 104.29 -0.47
C GLY A 138 -1.72 104.19 0.44
N ASN A 139 -1.79 103.16 1.29
CA ASN A 139 -2.98 102.75 2.02
C ASN A 139 -4.21 102.69 1.09
N ASP A 140 -4.06 102.08 -0.08
CA ASP A 140 -5.14 101.92 -1.05
C ASP A 140 -5.78 100.53 -1.05
N GLY A 141 -5.30 99.65 -0.16
CA GLY A 141 -5.79 98.29 0.01
C GLY A 141 -5.24 97.34 -1.05
N THR A 142 -4.12 97.69 -1.67
CA THR A 142 -3.39 96.84 -2.63
C THR A 142 -1.89 96.90 -2.33
N LEU A 143 -1.22 95.75 -2.25
CA LEU A 143 0.23 95.75 -2.02
C LEU A 143 0.99 96.37 -3.19
N ASP A 144 2.14 97.00 -2.89
CA ASP A 144 3.15 97.47 -3.85
C ASP A 144 3.88 96.29 -4.55
N ALA A 145 3.13 95.37 -5.14
CA ALA A 145 3.60 94.15 -5.77
C ALA A 145 4.20 94.40 -7.19
N PRO A 146 5.21 93.62 -7.63
CA PRO A 146 5.84 92.51 -6.91
C PRO A 146 6.83 92.97 -5.84
N LEU A 147 6.82 92.28 -4.70
CA LEU A 147 7.74 92.53 -3.58
C LEU A 147 9.21 92.46 -4.06
N PRO A 148 10.02 93.54 -3.93
CA PRO A 148 11.34 93.60 -4.54
C PRO A 148 12.28 92.46 -4.13
N GLY A 149 12.60 91.59 -5.09
CA GLY A 149 13.55 90.49 -4.88
C GLY A 149 12.98 89.30 -4.09
N PHE A 150 11.67 89.27 -3.87
CA PHE A 150 10.94 88.19 -3.20
C PHE A 150 10.00 87.49 -4.19
N THR A 151 9.91 86.18 -4.07
CA THR A 151 8.97 85.35 -4.84
C THR A 151 8.02 84.70 -3.86
N THR A 152 6.75 85.09 -3.92
CA THR A 152 5.66 84.42 -3.20
C THR A 152 5.54 82.99 -3.71
N VAL A 153 5.50 82.04 -2.79
CA VAL A 153 5.22 80.63 -3.06
C VAL A 153 3.79 80.29 -2.68
N ASP A 154 3.34 80.80 -1.53
CA ASP A 154 1.99 80.59 -1.03
C ASP A 154 1.56 81.79 -0.19
N ALA A 155 0.27 82.13 -0.25
CA ALA A 155 -0.30 83.14 0.61
C ALA A 155 -1.77 82.80 0.92
N VAL A 156 -2.19 83.07 2.15
CA VAL A 156 -3.59 82.94 2.58
C VAL A 156 -3.97 84.14 3.43
N SER A 157 -5.18 84.64 3.22
CA SER A 157 -5.74 85.73 4.02
C SER A 157 -7.20 85.47 4.33
N TYR A 158 -7.68 86.06 5.41
CA TYR A 158 -9.09 86.17 5.75
C TYR A 158 -9.38 87.57 6.30
N LYS A 159 -10.66 87.94 6.31
CA LYS A 159 -11.12 89.17 6.96
C LYS A 159 -11.96 88.87 8.19
N GLU A 160 -11.60 89.53 9.29
CA GLU A 160 -12.40 89.57 10.51
C GLU A 160 -13.67 90.44 10.31
N PHE A 161 -14.68 90.23 11.17
CA PHE A 161 -15.77 91.16 11.33
C PHE A 161 -15.71 91.77 12.74
N ASP A 162 -15.06 92.92 12.87
CA ASP A 162 -14.97 93.66 14.15
C ASP A 162 -16.21 94.56 14.43
N GLY A 163 -17.16 94.60 13.48
CA GLY A 163 -18.36 95.44 13.55
C GLY A 163 -18.18 96.88 13.01
N THR A 164 -17.04 97.20 12.42
CA THR A 164 -16.77 98.49 11.76
C THR A 164 -16.98 98.42 10.23
N PRO A 165 -17.08 99.57 9.53
CA PRO A 165 -17.18 99.61 8.06
C PRO A 165 -15.87 99.10 7.43
N ASP A 166 -15.96 98.14 6.50
CA ASP A 166 -14.87 97.43 5.79
C ASP A 166 -13.72 98.35 5.30
N ASP A 167 -12.82 98.71 6.21
CA ASP A 167 -11.52 99.34 5.97
C ASP A 167 -10.36 98.35 6.16
N GLU A 168 -10.70 97.08 6.37
CA GLU A 168 -9.76 95.97 6.44
C GLU A 168 -9.41 95.45 5.03
N HIS A 169 -8.16 95.07 4.84
CA HIS A 169 -7.56 94.69 3.58
C HIS A 169 -6.96 93.29 3.66
N GLU A 170 -7.27 92.46 2.67
CA GLU A 170 -6.71 91.13 2.53
C GLU A 170 -5.81 91.12 1.30
N TYR A 171 -4.57 90.64 1.44
CA TYR A 171 -3.53 90.83 0.42
C TYR A 171 -3.11 89.53 -0.27
N ALA A 172 -3.71 88.38 0.08
CA ALA A 172 -3.33 87.11 -0.53
C ALA A 172 -3.58 87.11 -2.06
N ASP A 173 -4.67 87.72 -2.52
CA ASP A 173 -5.00 87.82 -3.95
C ASP A 173 -3.95 88.62 -4.74
N ASP A 174 -3.41 89.71 -4.17
CA ASP A 174 -2.34 90.51 -4.78
C ASP A 174 -1.03 89.71 -4.95
N LEU A 175 -0.85 88.71 -4.10
CA LEU A 175 0.30 87.81 -4.09
C LEU A 175 0.06 86.52 -4.88
N GLY A 176 -1.14 86.35 -5.47
CA GLY A 176 -1.54 85.14 -6.19
C GLY A 176 -1.86 83.94 -5.30
N GLY A 177 -2.16 84.20 -4.01
CA GLY A 177 -2.62 83.23 -3.02
C GLY A 177 -4.14 83.12 -2.95
N THR A 178 -4.65 82.70 -1.80
CA THR A 178 -6.08 82.48 -1.56
C THR A 178 -6.64 83.47 -0.53
N ALA A 179 -7.49 84.39 -0.97
CA ALA A 179 -8.38 85.16 -0.11
C ALA A 179 -9.62 84.34 0.28
N LEU A 180 -9.83 84.12 1.58
CA LEU A 180 -11.01 83.42 2.10
C LEU A 180 -12.23 84.35 2.24
N GLY A 181 -12.00 85.67 2.18
CA GLY A 181 -13.02 86.68 2.33
C GLY A 181 -13.42 86.92 3.79
N ARG A 182 -14.59 87.54 3.97
CA ARG A 182 -15.07 88.04 5.25
C ARG A 182 -15.97 87.06 5.98
N PHE A 183 -15.70 86.85 7.26
CA PHE A 183 -16.52 85.99 8.13
C PHE A 183 -17.47 86.83 9.02
N GLU A 184 -18.76 86.88 8.67
CA GLU A 184 -19.74 87.81 9.28
C GLU A 184 -20.29 87.41 10.69
N SER A 185 -19.93 86.24 11.24
CA SER A 185 -20.59 85.71 12.46
C SER A 185 -19.66 85.03 13.47
N TYR A 186 -18.42 84.75 13.07
CA TYR A 186 -17.34 84.26 13.90
C TYR A 186 -16.04 84.50 13.13
N THR A 187 -14.91 84.55 13.83
CA THR A 187 -13.60 84.58 13.20
C THR A 187 -12.94 83.21 13.44
N PRO A 188 -12.32 82.58 12.42
CA PRO A 188 -11.81 81.22 12.59
C PRO A 188 -10.56 81.19 13.48
N ASP A 189 -10.60 80.37 14.53
CA ASP A 189 -9.43 80.15 15.40
C ASP A 189 -8.39 79.25 14.73
N ALA A 190 -8.81 78.45 13.75
CA ALA A 190 -7.94 77.59 12.96
C ALA A 190 -8.36 77.50 11.49
N LEU A 191 -7.34 77.36 10.65
CA LEU A 191 -7.44 77.14 9.20
C LEU A 191 -6.54 75.96 8.85
N HIS A 192 -7.05 75.00 8.07
CA HIS A 192 -6.22 73.99 7.43
C HIS A 192 -6.49 73.93 5.94
N ARG A 193 -5.50 73.44 5.20
CA ARG A 193 -5.56 73.35 3.75
C ARG A 193 -5.70 71.91 3.32
N ILE A 194 -6.79 71.58 2.66
CA ILE A 194 -7.09 70.30 2.04
C ILE A 194 -6.57 70.31 0.59
N ARG A 195 -5.91 69.23 0.16
CA ARG A 195 -5.44 69.03 -1.23
C ARG A 195 -6.29 67.99 -1.94
N CYS A 196 -7.10 68.39 -2.93
CA CYS A 196 -7.70 67.47 -3.91
C CYS A 196 -6.85 67.50 -5.20
N GLY A 197 -6.12 66.42 -5.47
CA GLY A 197 -5.30 66.27 -6.69
C GLY A 197 -4.23 67.35 -6.88
N SER A 198 -3.88 67.61 -8.15
CA SER A 198 -2.74 68.48 -8.51
C SER A 198 -3.03 69.99 -8.45
N ASN A 199 -4.30 70.43 -8.30
CA ASN A 199 -4.67 71.83 -8.50
C ASN A 199 -5.75 72.40 -7.56
N ALA A 200 -6.45 71.61 -6.75
CA ALA A 200 -7.49 72.15 -5.87
C ALA A 200 -6.99 72.20 -4.42
N LEU A 201 -6.71 73.41 -3.95
CA LEU A 201 -6.32 73.73 -2.59
C LEU A 201 -7.52 74.43 -1.96
N LEU A 202 -8.16 73.76 -1.02
CA LEU A 202 -9.33 74.29 -0.34
C LEU A 202 -8.97 74.51 1.12
N TRP A 203 -9.27 75.69 1.63
CA TRP A 203 -9.15 75.95 3.05
C TRP A 203 -10.47 75.58 3.73
N ALA A 204 -10.37 74.86 4.83
CA ALA A 204 -11.46 74.62 5.76
C ALA A 204 -11.01 75.06 7.16
N GLY A 205 -11.96 75.50 7.96
CA GLY A 205 -11.65 76.12 9.24
C GLY A 205 -12.88 76.38 10.06
N GLY A 206 -12.70 77.00 11.22
CA GLY A 206 -13.74 77.10 12.22
C GLY A 206 -13.22 77.49 13.60
N VAL A 207 -14.13 77.47 14.56
CA VAL A 207 -13.84 77.72 15.97
C VAL A 207 -13.31 76.44 16.59
N VAL A 208 -12.21 76.55 17.34
CA VAL A 208 -11.61 75.44 18.07
C VAL A 208 -12.07 75.50 19.52
N THR A 209 -12.26 74.36 20.18
CA THR A 209 -12.66 74.25 21.58
C THR A 209 -11.72 73.31 22.32
N GLY A 210 -11.47 73.55 23.61
CA GLY A 210 -10.53 72.74 24.40
C GLY A 210 -10.13 73.36 25.74
N THR A 211 -9.13 72.76 26.39
CA THR A 211 -8.47 73.30 27.59
C THR A 211 -7.07 73.78 27.27
N SER A 212 -6.53 74.75 28.01
CA SER A 212 -5.14 75.21 27.84
C SER A 212 -4.17 74.37 28.70
N PRO A 213 -3.15 73.70 28.13
CA PRO A 213 -2.89 73.42 26.71
C PRO A 213 -3.54 72.11 26.21
N GLY A 214 -4.22 72.18 25.05
CA GLY A 214 -4.85 71.09 24.27
C GLY A 214 -5.75 70.05 24.97
N PRO A 215 -6.39 69.11 24.23
CA PRO A 215 -6.47 68.95 22.77
C PRO A 215 -7.46 69.92 22.09
N TYR A 216 -7.25 70.18 20.79
CA TYR A 216 -7.98 71.15 19.97
C TYR A 216 -9.09 70.47 19.15
N ASN A 217 -10.36 70.69 19.48
CA ASN A 217 -11.49 70.07 18.77
C ASN A 217 -12.32 71.13 18.04
N TRP A 218 -12.88 70.82 16.88
CA TRP A 218 -13.76 71.75 16.16
C TRP A 218 -15.14 71.93 16.84
N ASP A 219 -15.63 73.17 16.93
CA ASP A 219 -17.05 73.43 17.20
C ASP A 219 -17.87 73.12 15.94
N THR A 220 -18.74 72.12 16.06
CA THR A 220 -19.57 71.68 14.92
C THR A 220 -20.61 72.71 14.47
N LEU A 221 -20.89 73.73 15.28
CA LEU A 221 -21.83 74.80 14.97
C LEU A 221 -21.18 75.99 14.23
N GLN A 222 -19.84 76.10 14.26
CA GLN A 222 -19.09 77.24 13.71
C GLN A 222 -17.90 76.74 12.89
N MET A 223 -18.21 76.14 11.74
CA MET A 223 -17.23 75.69 10.76
C MET A 223 -17.57 76.21 9.36
N PHE A 224 -16.57 76.34 8.51
CA PHE A 224 -16.71 76.58 7.08
C PHE A 224 -15.85 75.59 6.28
N GLY A 225 -16.21 75.43 5.02
CA GLY A 225 -15.69 74.39 4.16
C GLY A 225 -16.76 73.34 3.85
N TRP A 226 -16.34 72.16 3.41
CA TRP A 226 -17.24 71.16 2.86
C TRP A 226 -17.81 70.27 3.97
N GLN A 227 -19.09 70.44 4.30
CA GLN A 227 -19.81 69.53 5.20
C GLN A 227 -20.38 68.28 4.51
N THR A 228 -20.26 68.13 3.19
CA THR A 228 -21.04 67.13 2.42
C THR A 228 -20.31 66.35 1.32
N ILE A 229 -18.98 66.36 1.24
CA ILE A 229 -18.25 65.56 0.23
C ILE A 229 -17.08 64.86 0.91
N GLY A 230 -17.21 63.55 1.18
CA GLY A 230 -16.12 62.57 1.42
C GLY A 230 -15.05 62.85 2.49
N VAL A 231 -15.00 64.07 3.03
CA VAL A 231 -13.99 64.56 3.96
C VAL A 231 -14.65 64.60 5.32
N THR A 232 -14.23 63.68 6.20
CA THR A 232 -14.52 63.84 7.62
C THR A 232 -13.58 64.89 8.16
N SER A 233 -14.11 66.02 8.64
CA SER A 233 -13.30 66.96 9.41
C SER A 233 -12.67 66.18 10.57
N PRO A 234 -11.35 66.26 10.78
CA PRO A 234 -10.71 65.56 11.89
C PRO A 234 -11.39 65.99 13.18
N PRO A 235 -11.78 65.08 14.09
CA PRO A 235 -12.39 65.48 15.35
C PRO A 235 -11.44 66.33 16.23
N THR A 236 -10.14 66.24 15.97
CA THR A 236 -9.05 66.87 16.72
C THR A 236 -7.97 67.41 15.77
N LEU A 237 -7.51 68.65 15.96
CA LEU A 237 -6.27 69.14 15.35
C LEU A 237 -5.08 68.72 16.20
N ASN A 238 -4.17 67.96 15.59
CA ASN A 238 -2.93 67.51 16.20
C ASN A 238 -1.76 68.24 15.54
N PRO A 239 -1.02 69.08 16.28
CA PRO A 239 0.11 69.80 15.72
C PRO A 239 1.16 68.85 15.14
N GLY A 240 1.75 69.19 13.98
CA GLY A 240 2.77 68.37 13.37
C GLY A 240 2.24 67.07 12.74
N ASN A 241 0.95 67.00 12.43
CA ASN A 241 0.31 65.91 11.71
C ASN A 241 -0.59 66.49 10.62
N LEU A 242 -0.67 65.79 9.49
CA LEU A 242 -1.73 66.07 8.52
C LEU A 242 -3.06 65.62 9.14
N ASN A 243 -3.91 66.59 9.45
CA ASN A 243 -5.19 66.35 10.08
C ASN A 243 -6.30 65.98 9.07
N TYR A 244 -5.98 65.55 7.85
CA TYR A 244 -6.97 65.17 6.84
C TYR A 244 -6.44 64.05 5.94
N SER A 245 -7.33 63.16 5.50
CA SER A 245 -7.12 62.20 4.41
C SER A 245 -8.36 62.24 3.50
N ILE A 246 -8.14 62.27 2.20
CA ILE A 246 -9.20 62.20 1.18
C ILE A 246 -9.11 60.80 0.58
N VAL A 247 -10.23 60.09 0.51
CA VAL A 247 -10.32 58.75 -0.10
C VAL A 247 -10.80 58.84 -1.57
N ASP A 248 -11.70 59.78 -1.89
CA ASP A 248 -12.19 60.04 -3.25
C ASP A 248 -12.87 61.44 -3.31
N CYS A 249 -12.21 62.46 -3.89
CA CYS A 249 -12.77 63.83 -3.91
C CYS A 249 -13.85 64.02 -4.98
N ASP A 250 -13.89 63.21 -6.03
CA ASP A 250 -14.77 63.40 -7.18
C ASP A 250 -15.85 62.32 -7.36
N GLY A 251 -15.81 61.27 -6.53
CA GLY A 251 -16.84 60.23 -6.41
C GLY A 251 -16.82 59.24 -7.57
N ASP A 252 -15.69 59.09 -8.25
CA ASP A 252 -15.54 58.20 -9.40
C ASP A 252 -15.05 56.78 -9.03
N CYS A 253 -14.85 56.52 -7.73
CA CYS A 253 -14.33 55.27 -7.19
C CYS A 253 -12.91 54.93 -7.67
N VAL A 254 -12.14 55.94 -8.10
CA VAL A 254 -10.72 55.84 -8.40
C VAL A 254 -9.95 56.59 -7.32
N SER A 255 -8.90 55.96 -6.78
CA SER A 255 -8.10 56.62 -5.75
C SER A 255 -7.40 57.87 -6.31
N ASP A 256 -7.75 59.03 -5.78
CA ASP A 256 -7.12 60.33 -6.06
C ASP A 256 -5.72 60.48 -5.40
N PHE A 257 -5.33 59.54 -4.51
CA PHE A 257 -4.07 59.52 -3.77
C PHE A 257 -3.49 58.10 -3.59
N VAL A 258 -2.37 57.95 -2.87
CA VAL A 258 -1.75 56.68 -2.49
C VAL A 258 -2.22 56.30 -1.07
N GLU A 259 -3.44 55.77 -0.98
CA GLU A 259 -3.94 54.82 0.04
C GLU A 259 -5.48 54.88 0.07
N GLY A 260 -6.11 53.71 -0.13
CA GLY A 260 -7.56 53.51 -0.07
C GLY A 260 -8.04 52.34 -0.92
N ASP A 261 -7.28 51.25 -1.02
CA ASP A 261 -7.64 49.96 -1.62
C ASP A 261 -6.83 48.94 -0.80
N ARG A 262 -7.49 48.27 0.13
CA ARG A 262 -6.82 47.51 1.19
C ARG A 262 -6.44 46.10 0.75
N ASP A 263 -7.17 45.53 -0.19
CA ASP A 263 -6.93 44.20 -0.73
C ASP A 263 -6.30 44.22 -2.13
N ASP A 264 -6.04 45.41 -2.68
CA ASP A 264 -5.39 45.67 -3.97
C ASP A 264 -6.19 45.09 -5.17
N ASP A 265 -7.52 45.06 -5.08
CA ASP A 265 -8.41 44.52 -6.12
C ASP A 265 -8.77 45.54 -7.23
N GLY A 266 -8.40 46.81 -7.02
CA GLY A 266 -8.64 47.92 -7.93
C GLY A 266 -9.96 48.67 -7.69
N ILE A 267 -10.69 48.32 -6.64
CA ILE A 267 -11.84 49.02 -6.09
C ILE A 267 -11.41 49.68 -4.78
N ILE A 268 -11.71 50.95 -4.61
CA ILE A 268 -11.35 51.64 -3.37
C ILE A 268 -12.26 51.20 -2.21
N ASP A 269 -11.73 51.12 -0.97
CA ASP A 269 -12.46 50.65 0.23
C ASP A 269 -13.86 51.28 0.41
N ASP A 270 -14.01 52.57 0.07
CA ASP A 270 -15.27 53.32 0.21
C ASP A 270 -16.34 52.91 -0.82
N CYS A 271 -15.92 52.32 -1.94
CA CYS A 271 -16.77 51.81 -3.01
C CYS A 271 -16.83 50.27 -3.04
N ASP A 272 -16.05 49.62 -2.20
CA ASP A 272 -15.96 48.18 -2.12
C ASP A 272 -16.95 47.61 -1.09
N ALA A 273 -17.75 46.64 -1.52
CA ALA A 273 -18.63 45.89 -0.62
C ALA A 273 -17.82 44.91 0.26
N CYS A 274 -16.64 44.53 -0.20
CA CYS A 274 -15.73 43.56 0.36
C CYS A 274 -14.31 44.12 0.56
N PRO A 275 -14.13 45.23 1.30
CA PRO A 275 -12.89 46.03 1.38
C PRO A 275 -11.70 45.34 2.09
N ASP A 276 -11.77 44.04 2.30
CA ASP A 276 -10.74 43.22 2.92
C ASP A 276 -10.57 41.88 2.13
N ASP A 277 -11.15 41.77 0.93
CA ASP A 277 -11.23 40.56 0.12
C ASP A 277 -11.25 40.83 -1.40
N PRO A 278 -10.13 40.58 -2.09
CA PRO A 278 -9.97 40.97 -3.48
C PRO A 278 -10.80 40.13 -4.47
N ASP A 279 -11.32 38.99 -4.01
CA ASP A 279 -12.16 38.12 -4.83
C ASP A 279 -13.64 38.55 -4.85
N ASN A 280 -14.02 39.49 -3.97
CA ASN A 280 -15.36 40.08 -3.87
C ASN A 280 -16.50 39.06 -3.69
N ASP A 281 -17.75 39.54 -3.75
CA ASP A 281 -18.96 38.73 -3.87
C ASP A 281 -19.12 38.23 -5.32
N ALA A 282 -18.46 37.10 -5.62
CA ALA A 282 -18.36 36.56 -6.99
C ALA A 282 -19.71 36.11 -7.57
N ASP A 283 -20.64 35.64 -6.73
CA ASP A 283 -21.93 35.10 -7.16
C ASP A 283 -23.14 36.05 -6.93
N GLY A 284 -22.93 37.14 -6.19
CA GLY A 284 -23.90 38.20 -5.94
C GLY A 284 -24.93 37.90 -4.86
N ASP A 285 -24.64 36.98 -3.93
CA ASP A 285 -25.56 36.62 -2.84
C ASP A 285 -25.47 37.55 -1.61
N GLY A 286 -24.42 38.36 -1.54
CA GLY A 286 -24.10 39.31 -0.49
C GLY A 286 -23.11 38.82 0.58
N ALA A 287 -22.49 37.66 0.42
CA ALA A 287 -21.32 37.21 1.16
C ALA A 287 -20.04 37.53 0.35
N CYS A 288 -19.03 38.08 1.02
CA CYS A 288 -17.72 38.27 0.39
C CYS A 288 -16.99 36.92 0.31
N GLY A 289 -16.21 36.67 -0.73
CA GLY A 289 -15.47 35.42 -0.95
C GLY A 289 -14.67 34.90 0.26
N ASN A 290 -14.13 35.80 1.08
CA ASN A 290 -13.39 35.42 2.31
C ASN A 290 -14.27 34.84 3.43
N VAL A 291 -15.58 35.03 3.36
CA VAL A 291 -16.58 34.49 4.30
C VAL A 291 -17.63 33.61 3.61
N ASP A 292 -17.66 33.58 2.28
CA ASP A 292 -18.58 32.79 1.47
C ASP A 292 -18.15 31.32 1.46
N ASN A 293 -18.99 30.46 2.04
CA ASN A 293 -18.77 29.01 2.04
C ASN A 293 -19.17 28.33 0.73
N CYS A 294 -19.70 29.08 -0.24
CA CYS A 294 -19.94 28.64 -1.62
C CYS A 294 -19.65 29.75 -2.66
N PRO A 295 -18.37 30.10 -2.91
CA PRO A 295 -17.98 31.28 -3.72
C PRO A 295 -18.56 31.38 -5.14
N ASP A 296 -19.02 30.27 -5.72
CA ASP A 296 -19.58 30.21 -7.07
C ASP A 296 -21.10 29.93 -7.09
N VAL A 297 -21.74 29.74 -5.93
CA VAL A 297 -23.12 29.23 -5.81
C VAL A 297 -23.91 29.97 -4.74
N SER A 298 -24.75 30.89 -5.22
CA SER A 298 -25.54 31.79 -4.37
C SER A 298 -26.33 31.07 -3.27
N ASN A 299 -25.95 31.33 -2.03
CA ASN A 299 -26.51 30.74 -0.82
C ASN A 299 -26.50 31.74 0.35
N LYS A 300 -27.26 32.83 0.18
CA LYS A 300 -27.32 33.98 1.11
C LYS A 300 -27.39 33.68 2.62
N ASP A 301 -27.95 32.53 3.00
CA ASP A 301 -28.05 32.11 4.39
C ASP A 301 -26.77 31.45 4.94
N GLN A 302 -25.80 31.15 4.08
CA GLN A 302 -24.48 30.61 4.39
C GLN A 302 -24.59 29.38 5.30
N SER A 303 -25.60 28.55 5.01
CA SER A 303 -25.89 27.32 5.75
C SER A 303 -24.77 26.31 5.51
N ASP A 304 -24.20 25.80 6.59
CA ASP A 304 -23.17 24.74 6.63
C ASP A 304 -23.54 23.84 7.82
N ARG A 305 -24.18 22.71 7.52
CA ARG A 305 -24.84 21.89 8.54
C ARG A 305 -23.88 21.02 9.35
N ASP A 306 -22.84 20.51 8.72
CA ASP A 306 -21.86 19.63 9.35
C ASP A 306 -20.59 20.37 9.82
N GLY A 307 -20.39 21.60 9.34
CA GLY A 307 -19.35 22.52 9.81
C GLY A 307 -17.99 22.28 9.19
N ASP A 308 -17.92 21.73 7.97
CA ASP A 308 -16.66 21.48 7.27
C ASP A 308 -16.12 22.67 6.46
N GLY A 309 -16.93 23.72 6.35
CA GLY A 309 -16.60 24.97 5.66
C GLY A 309 -17.09 25.05 4.22
N ALA A 310 -17.64 23.98 3.63
CA ALA A 310 -18.43 24.07 2.41
C ALA A 310 -19.91 24.29 2.75
N GLY A 311 -20.58 25.20 2.05
CA GLY A 311 -22.00 25.43 2.29
C GLY A 311 -22.89 24.32 1.74
N ASP A 312 -24.05 24.10 2.37
CA ASP A 312 -25.08 23.13 1.98
C ASP A 312 -25.48 23.23 0.48
N ALA A 313 -25.25 24.38 -0.16
CA ALA A 313 -25.58 24.65 -1.56
C ALA A 313 -24.54 24.12 -2.56
N CYS A 314 -23.28 24.02 -2.18
CA CYS A 314 -22.17 23.59 -3.01
C CYS A 314 -21.48 22.31 -2.48
N ASP A 315 -21.87 21.83 -1.32
CA ASP A 315 -21.40 20.59 -0.73
C ASP A 315 -22.14 19.37 -1.32
N GLY A 316 -21.37 18.42 -1.84
CA GLY A 316 -21.86 17.12 -2.33
C GLY A 316 -22.31 16.17 -1.22
N CYS A 317 -21.87 16.41 0.02
CA CYS A 317 -22.20 15.63 1.21
C CYS A 317 -22.58 16.49 2.43
N PRO A 318 -23.72 17.22 2.41
CA PRO A 318 -24.13 18.21 3.43
C PRO A 318 -24.37 17.72 4.87
N ASP A 319 -24.04 16.47 5.18
CA ASP A 319 -24.20 15.86 6.50
C ASP A 319 -22.91 15.09 6.93
N ASP A 320 -21.81 15.17 6.18
CA ASP A 320 -20.52 14.49 6.44
C ASP A 320 -19.35 15.48 6.55
N PRO A 321 -18.92 15.83 7.77
CA PRO A 321 -17.92 16.89 7.99
C PRO A 321 -16.49 16.55 7.54
N ASN A 322 -16.27 15.40 6.91
CA ASN A 322 -14.97 14.99 6.40
C ASN A 322 -14.93 14.90 4.86
N LYS A 323 -16.05 15.19 4.18
CA LYS A 323 -16.16 15.10 2.73
C LYS A 323 -17.06 16.21 2.19
N THR A 324 -16.53 16.98 1.26
CA THR A 324 -17.31 17.95 0.47
C THR A 324 -17.74 17.40 -0.90
N GLU A 325 -17.23 16.23 -1.28
CA GLU A 325 -17.56 15.53 -2.52
C GLU A 325 -17.94 14.07 -2.21
N GLU A 326 -18.93 13.54 -2.92
CA GLU A 326 -19.44 12.17 -2.71
C GLU A 326 -18.35 11.09 -2.88
N GLY A 327 -17.38 11.31 -3.77
CA GLY A 327 -16.31 10.35 -4.03
C GLY A 327 -16.83 9.03 -4.61
N ALA A 328 -16.02 7.97 -4.53
CA ALA A 328 -16.38 6.64 -5.03
C ALA A 328 -17.21 5.85 -4.01
N CYS A 329 -16.92 6.04 -2.72
CA CYS A 329 -17.56 5.37 -1.60
C CYS A 329 -18.87 6.02 -1.14
N GLY A 330 -19.21 7.19 -1.69
CA GLY A 330 -20.35 7.97 -1.21
C GLY A 330 -20.02 8.81 0.03
N CYS A 331 -21.02 9.51 0.52
CA CYS A 331 -20.93 10.26 1.78
C CYS A 331 -20.92 9.32 3.00
N GLY A 332 -20.21 9.70 4.05
CA GLY A 332 -20.12 8.99 5.33
C GLY A 332 -19.13 7.82 5.37
N VAL A 333 -18.39 7.59 4.28
CA VAL A 333 -17.41 6.49 4.13
C VAL A 333 -16.16 7.05 3.47
N SER A 334 -14.96 6.81 4.03
CA SER A 334 -13.72 7.33 3.44
C SER A 334 -13.40 6.66 2.09
N ASP A 335 -12.81 7.42 1.17
CA ASP A 335 -12.21 6.90 -0.07
C ASP A 335 -10.73 6.52 0.16
N ASP A 336 -10.41 6.03 1.36
CA ASP A 336 -9.06 5.55 1.64
C ASP A 336 -8.78 4.33 0.76
N ASP A 337 -7.54 4.25 0.31
CA ASP A 337 -6.97 3.14 -0.46
C ASP A 337 -5.74 2.71 0.33
N ALA A 338 -5.93 1.74 1.23
CA ALA A 338 -4.95 1.41 2.26
C ALA A 338 -3.68 0.76 1.70
N ASP A 339 -3.76 0.08 0.55
CA ASP A 339 -2.62 -0.59 -0.09
C ASP A 339 -2.09 0.10 -1.36
N GLY A 340 -2.87 1.02 -1.94
CA GLY A 340 -2.47 1.88 -3.06
C GLY A 340 -2.65 1.25 -4.44
N ASP A 341 -3.57 0.29 -4.60
CA ASP A 341 -3.83 -0.36 -5.89
C ASP A 341 -4.76 0.42 -6.83
N GLY A 342 -5.37 1.49 -6.30
CA GLY A 342 -6.29 2.36 -7.03
C GLY A 342 -7.77 2.04 -6.81
N THR A 343 -8.11 1.04 -5.98
CA THR A 343 -9.47 0.71 -5.57
C THR A 343 -9.67 1.13 -4.11
N PRO A 344 -10.64 2.02 -3.81
CA PRO A 344 -10.91 2.40 -2.43
C PRO A 344 -11.40 1.22 -1.60
N ASP A 345 -11.02 1.17 -0.31
CA ASP A 345 -11.31 0.09 0.65
C ASP A 345 -12.80 -0.33 0.66
N CYS A 346 -13.71 0.61 0.42
CA CYS A 346 -15.15 0.35 0.42
C CYS A 346 -15.64 -0.50 -0.78
N HIS A 347 -14.87 -0.51 -1.87
CA HIS A 347 -15.12 -1.28 -3.09
C HIS A 347 -14.05 -2.37 -3.30
N ASP A 348 -13.10 -2.47 -2.39
CA ASP A 348 -12.02 -3.44 -2.45
C ASP A 348 -12.34 -4.69 -1.62
N GLY A 349 -12.32 -5.85 -2.28
CA GLY A 349 -12.44 -7.15 -1.61
C GLY A 349 -11.21 -7.53 -0.78
N CYS A 350 -10.06 -6.89 -1.03
CA CYS A 350 -8.78 -7.12 -0.38
C CYS A 350 -8.02 -5.82 -0.02
N PRO A 351 -8.54 -4.98 0.90
CA PRO A 351 -8.02 -3.63 1.18
C PRO A 351 -6.53 -3.52 1.63
N ASP A 352 -5.86 -4.63 1.87
CA ASP A 352 -4.46 -4.68 2.34
C ASP A 352 -3.53 -5.43 1.35
N ASP A 353 -4.03 -5.87 0.18
CA ASP A 353 -3.26 -6.58 -0.86
C ASP A 353 -3.23 -5.81 -2.20
N PRO A 354 -2.15 -5.08 -2.49
CA PRO A 354 -2.11 -4.16 -3.62
C PRO A 354 -2.03 -4.82 -5.01
N ASN A 355 -2.10 -6.15 -5.05
CA ASN A 355 -2.14 -6.91 -6.30
C ASN A 355 -3.53 -7.48 -6.60
N LYS A 356 -4.51 -7.29 -5.71
CA LYS A 356 -5.85 -7.86 -5.84
C LYS A 356 -6.92 -6.91 -5.30
N THR A 357 -7.91 -6.64 -6.15
CA THR A 357 -9.12 -5.90 -5.76
C THR A 357 -10.30 -6.81 -5.39
N GLU A 358 -10.14 -8.12 -5.59
CA GLU A 358 -11.14 -9.16 -5.32
C GLU A 358 -10.46 -10.34 -4.62
N GLU A 359 -11.15 -10.99 -3.67
CA GLU A 359 -10.60 -12.11 -2.87
C GLU A 359 -10.05 -13.27 -3.73
N GLY A 360 -10.64 -13.49 -4.92
CA GLY A 360 -10.25 -14.61 -5.77
C GLY A 360 -10.52 -15.96 -5.12
N ALA A 361 -9.87 -17.02 -5.62
CA ALA A 361 -9.99 -18.37 -5.08
C ALA A 361 -9.02 -18.63 -3.92
N CYS A 362 -7.84 -18.01 -3.98
CA CYS A 362 -6.78 -18.13 -2.99
C CYS A 362 -6.92 -17.17 -1.80
N GLY A 363 -7.89 -16.27 -1.83
CA GLY A 363 -8.03 -15.20 -0.86
C GLY A 363 -7.07 -14.03 -1.15
N CYS A 364 -7.08 -13.05 -0.24
CA CYS A 364 -6.16 -11.92 -0.28
C CYS A 364 -4.73 -12.32 0.15
N GLY A 365 -3.72 -11.70 -0.43
CA GLY A 365 -2.29 -11.86 -0.11
C GLY A 365 -1.61 -13.07 -0.77
N VAL A 366 -2.34 -13.84 -1.58
CA VAL A 366 -1.85 -15.06 -2.25
C VAL A 366 -2.30 -15.04 -3.71
N SER A 367 -1.39 -15.17 -4.69
CA SER A 367 -1.74 -15.11 -6.12
C SER A 367 -2.73 -16.21 -6.52
N ASP A 368 -3.69 -15.88 -7.40
CA ASP A 368 -4.52 -16.86 -8.13
C ASP A 368 -3.82 -17.33 -9.42
N ASP A 369 -2.49 -17.37 -9.40
CA ASP A 369 -1.74 -17.89 -10.53
C ASP A 369 -2.01 -19.40 -10.67
N ASP A 370 -2.11 -19.82 -11.92
CA ASP A 370 -2.28 -21.21 -12.35
C ASP A 370 -1.10 -21.49 -13.29
N ALA A 371 -0.01 -21.99 -12.71
CA ALA A 371 1.29 -22.03 -13.37
C ALA A 371 1.33 -23.01 -14.55
N ASP A 372 0.53 -24.07 -14.52
CA ASP A 372 0.46 -25.08 -15.57
C ASP A 372 -0.79 -24.99 -16.47
N GLY A 373 -1.81 -24.23 -16.04
CA GLY A 373 -2.99 -23.91 -16.83
C GLY A 373 -4.10 -24.96 -16.79
N ASP A 374 -4.17 -25.79 -15.75
CA ASP A 374 -5.18 -26.85 -15.62
C ASP A 374 -6.55 -26.37 -15.10
N GLY A 375 -6.61 -25.13 -14.62
CA GLY A 375 -7.78 -24.48 -14.07
C GLY A 375 -7.86 -24.49 -12.54
N THR A 376 -6.87 -25.05 -11.85
CA THR A 376 -6.72 -25.00 -10.39
C THR A 376 -5.59 -24.05 -10.02
N PRO A 377 -5.87 -22.97 -9.26
CA PRO A 377 -4.80 -22.07 -8.82
C PRO A 377 -3.80 -22.77 -7.92
N ASP A 378 -2.52 -22.40 -8.03
CA ASP A 378 -1.38 -23.02 -7.33
C ASP A 378 -1.60 -23.19 -5.82
N CYS A 379 -2.34 -22.27 -5.19
CA CYS A 379 -2.62 -22.30 -3.75
C CYS A 379 -3.55 -23.45 -3.31
N HIS A 380 -4.35 -23.98 -4.23
CA HIS A 380 -5.26 -25.12 -4.05
C HIS A 380 -4.82 -26.34 -4.85
N ASP A 381 -3.68 -26.24 -5.54
CA ASP A 381 -3.13 -27.30 -6.37
C ASP A 381 -2.06 -28.09 -5.61
N GLY A 382 -2.26 -29.40 -5.49
CA GLY A 382 -1.27 -30.33 -4.95
C GLY A 382 -0.08 -30.56 -5.89
N CYS A 383 -0.22 -30.23 -7.18
CA CYS A 383 0.78 -30.37 -8.22
C CYS A 383 0.86 -29.14 -9.17
N PRO A 384 1.27 -27.95 -8.68
CA PRO A 384 1.18 -26.68 -9.42
C PRO A 384 1.95 -26.59 -10.77
N ASP A 385 2.72 -27.61 -11.13
CA ASP A 385 3.52 -27.65 -12.36
C ASP A 385 3.10 -28.83 -13.30
N ASP A 386 2.08 -29.63 -12.94
CA ASP A 386 1.59 -30.77 -13.73
C ASP A 386 0.13 -30.58 -14.19
N PRO A 387 -0.09 -30.17 -15.45
CA PRO A 387 -1.41 -29.75 -15.93
C PRO A 387 -2.42 -30.89 -16.11
N ASN A 388 -2.05 -32.11 -15.71
CA ASN A 388 -2.94 -33.27 -15.74
C ASN A 388 -3.37 -33.71 -14.34
N LYS A 389 -2.88 -33.07 -13.28
CA LYS A 389 -3.14 -33.45 -11.90
C LYS A 389 -3.24 -32.23 -11.00
N THR A 390 -4.33 -32.17 -10.24
CA THR A 390 -4.53 -31.17 -9.18
C THR A 390 -4.19 -31.70 -7.77
N GLU A 391 -3.89 -33.00 -7.67
CA GLU A 391 -3.55 -33.71 -6.43
C GLU A 391 -2.35 -34.63 -6.69
N GLU A 392 -1.45 -34.75 -5.71
CA GLU A 392 -0.21 -35.54 -5.82
C GLU A 392 -0.44 -37.02 -6.19
N GLY A 393 -1.61 -37.59 -5.85
CA GLY A 393 -1.91 -38.98 -6.15
C GLY A 393 -0.95 -39.96 -5.46
N ALA A 394 -0.89 -41.21 -5.95
CA ALA A 394 -0.01 -42.24 -5.41
C ALA A 394 1.37 -42.23 -6.07
N CYS A 395 1.45 -41.76 -7.31
CA CYS A 395 2.68 -41.66 -8.11
C CYS A 395 3.41 -40.33 -7.97
N GLY A 396 2.83 -39.36 -7.25
CA GLY A 396 3.34 -38.00 -7.23
C GLY A 396 2.89 -37.18 -8.44
N CYS A 397 3.36 -35.93 -8.47
CA CYS A 397 3.17 -35.02 -9.60
C CYS A 397 4.08 -35.41 -10.79
N GLY A 398 3.60 -35.20 -12.01
CA GLY A 398 4.33 -35.42 -13.27
C GLY A 398 4.34 -36.87 -13.77
N VAL A 399 3.69 -37.80 -13.06
CA VAL A 399 3.63 -39.23 -13.38
C VAL A 399 2.19 -39.69 -13.27
N SER A 400 1.60 -40.31 -14.30
CA SER A 400 0.17 -40.68 -14.26
C SER A 400 -0.11 -41.74 -13.17
N ASP A 401 -1.27 -41.66 -12.53
CA ASP A 401 -1.80 -42.72 -11.64
C ASP A 401 -2.63 -43.74 -12.45
N ASP A 402 -2.29 -43.95 -13.73
CA ASP A 402 -2.97 -44.96 -14.52
C ASP A 402 -2.70 -46.34 -13.91
N ASP A 403 -3.74 -47.16 -13.92
CA ASP A 403 -3.76 -48.53 -13.46
C ASP A 403 -4.21 -49.34 -14.69
N ALA A 404 -3.23 -49.82 -15.46
CA ALA A 404 -3.46 -50.34 -16.80
C ALA A 404 -4.24 -51.66 -16.80
N ASP A 405 -4.12 -52.45 -15.73
CA ASP A 405 -4.80 -53.73 -15.58
C ASP A 405 -6.02 -53.70 -14.63
N GLY A 406 -6.13 -52.67 -13.79
CA GLY A 406 -7.29 -52.39 -12.95
C GLY A 406 -7.29 -53.11 -11.60
N ASP A 407 -6.13 -53.50 -11.06
CA ASP A 407 -6.04 -54.21 -9.77
C ASP A 407 -6.08 -53.31 -8.53
N GLY A 408 -6.00 -51.99 -8.74
CA GLY A 408 -6.02 -50.97 -7.70
C GLY A 408 -4.64 -50.42 -7.33
N THR A 409 -3.55 -50.89 -7.95
CA THR A 409 -2.20 -50.35 -7.82
C THR A 409 -1.80 -49.61 -9.09
N PRO A 410 -1.48 -48.31 -9.02
CA PRO A 410 -1.03 -47.58 -10.20
C PRO A 410 0.29 -48.10 -10.75
N ASP A 411 0.44 -48.09 -12.08
CA ASP A 411 1.58 -48.64 -12.83
C ASP A 411 2.95 -48.22 -12.26
N CYS A 412 3.06 -47.00 -11.74
CA CYS A 412 4.31 -46.46 -11.18
C CYS A 412 4.79 -47.19 -9.91
N ASN A 413 3.85 -47.80 -9.18
CA ASN A 413 4.05 -48.53 -7.94
C ASN A 413 3.78 -50.02 -8.11
N ASP A 414 3.43 -50.46 -9.32
CA ASP A 414 3.13 -51.84 -9.64
C ASP A 414 4.35 -52.57 -10.20
N GLY A 415 4.72 -53.70 -9.57
CA GLY A 415 5.77 -54.58 -10.05
C GLY A 415 5.37 -55.37 -11.31
N CYS A 416 4.07 -55.48 -11.59
CA CYS A 416 3.45 -56.15 -12.71
C CYS A 416 2.29 -55.32 -13.33
N PRO A 417 2.57 -54.16 -13.96
CA PRO A 417 1.53 -53.21 -14.43
C PRO A 417 0.50 -53.72 -15.46
N ASP A 418 0.63 -54.96 -15.94
CA ASP A 418 -0.26 -55.57 -16.94
C ASP A 418 -0.91 -56.88 -16.42
N ASP A 419 -0.70 -57.27 -15.15
CA ASP A 419 -1.28 -58.48 -14.54
C ASP A 419 -2.22 -58.14 -13.37
N PRO A 420 -3.55 -58.15 -13.58
CA PRO A 420 -4.50 -57.64 -12.60
C PRO A 420 -4.69 -58.51 -11.35
N ASN A 421 -3.89 -59.56 -11.21
CA ASN A 421 -3.91 -60.45 -10.04
C ASN A 421 -2.65 -60.29 -9.19
N LYS A 422 -1.70 -59.45 -9.59
CA LYS A 422 -0.40 -59.30 -8.92
C LYS A 422 0.11 -57.87 -9.01
N THR A 423 0.43 -57.32 -7.84
CA THR A 423 1.11 -56.03 -7.72
C THR A 423 2.62 -56.17 -7.51
N GLU A 424 3.11 -57.40 -7.32
CA GLU A 424 4.51 -57.75 -7.15
C GLU A 424 4.85 -58.96 -8.03
N GLU A 425 6.05 -58.99 -8.62
CA GLU A 425 6.49 -60.02 -9.56
C GLU A 425 6.45 -61.45 -8.98
N GLY A 426 6.56 -61.62 -7.66
CA GLY A 426 6.49 -62.93 -7.01
C GLY A 426 7.61 -63.89 -7.46
N ALA A 427 7.42 -65.18 -7.25
CA ALA A 427 8.41 -66.21 -7.61
C ALA A 427 8.21 -66.74 -9.05
N CYS A 428 6.97 -66.70 -9.53
CA CYS A 428 6.58 -67.12 -10.88
C CYS A 428 6.63 -66.01 -11.93
N GLY A 429 6.91 -64.76 -11.53
CA GLY A 429 6.81 -63.60 -12.41
C GLY A 429 5.38 -63.10 -12.57
N CYS A 430 5.23 -62.04 -13.36
CA CYS A 430 3.93 -61.51 -13.75
C CYS A 430 3.22 -62.43 -14.75
N GLY A 431 1.89 -62.51 -14.67
CA GLY A 431 1.00 -63.26 -15.55
C GLY A 431 0.83 -64.75 -15.21
N VAL A 432 1.47 -65.23 -14.13
CA VAL A 432 1.48 -66.63 -13.72
C VAL A 432 1.25 -66.72 -12.21
N SER A 433 0.21 -67.43 -11.76
CA SER A 433 -0.12 -67.52 -10.31
C SER A 433 1.05 -68.07 -9.47
N ASP A 434 1.26 -67.50 -8.27
CA ASP A 434 2.15 -68.07 -7.23
C ASP A 434 1.38 -69.04 -6.31
N ASP A 435 0.26 -69.60 -6.79
CA ASP A 435 -0.47 -70.63 -6.04
C ASP A 435 0.46 -71.83 -5.75
N ASP A 436 0.31 -72.35 -4.54
CA ASP A 436 0.98 -73.52 -4.01
C ASP A 436 -0.14 -74.48 -3.61
N ALA A 437 -0.53 -75.35 -4.55
CA ALA A 437 -1.78 -76.11 -4.46
C ALA A 437 -1.75 -77.16 -3.34
N ASP A 438 -0.59 -77.68 -3.00
CA ASP A 438 -0.42 -78.67 -1.92
C ASP A 438 0.14 -78.09 -0.61
N GLY A 439 0.70 -76.88 -0.64
CA GLY A 439 1.14 -76.12 0.52
C GLY A 439 2.54 -76.49 1.03
N ASP A 440 3.42 -77.01 0.19
CA ASP A 440 4.78 -77.41 0.57
C ASP A 440 5.80 -76.25 0.61
N GLY A 441 5.41 -75.09 0.11
CA GLY A 441 6.20 -73.87 0.05
C GLY A 441 6.83 -73.59 -1.31
N THR A 442 6.61 -74.43 -2.33
CA THR A 442 7.03 -74.21 -3.72
C THR A 442 5.82 -73.92 -4.60
N PRO A 443 5.73 -72.76 -5.25
CA PRO A 443 4.61 -72.46 -6.14
C PRO A 443 4.54 -73.45 -7.32
N ASP A 444 3.33 -73.79 -7.75
CA ASP A 444 3.04 -74.76 -8.82
C ASP A 444 3.88 -74.55 -10.09
N CYS A 445 4.17 -73.29 -10.44
CA CYS A 445 4.94 -72.92 -11.62
C CYS A 445 6.41 -73.41 -11.57
N ASN A 446 6.93 -73.62 -10.36
CA ASN A 446 8.29 -74.02 -10.05
C ASN A 446 8.33 -75.41 -9.37
N ASP A 447 7.18 -76.06 -9.20
CA ASP A 447 7.05 -77.36 -8.55
C ASP A 447 6.92 -78.49 -9.59
N GLY A 448 7.78 -79.50 -9.47
CA GLY A 448 7.72 -80.70 -10.28
C GLY A 448 6.58 -81.65 -9.88
N CYS A 449 5.99 -81.47 -8.70
CA CYS A 449 4.87 -82.24 -8.17
C CYS A 449 3.80 -81.37 -7.48
N PRO A 450 3.10 -80.49 -8.22
CA PRO A 450 2.19 -79.47 -7.65
C PRO A 450 1.01 -79.95 -6.77
N ASP A 451 0.79 -81.27 -6.66
CA ASP A 451 -0.31 -81.86 -5.89
C ASP A 451 0.21 -82.83 -4.77
N ASP A 452 1.53 -82.94 -4.56
CA ASP A 452 2.14 -83.82 -3.55
C ASP A 452 2.99 -83.02 -2.53
N PRO A 453 2.45 -82.71 -1.34
CA PRO A 453 3.07 -81.79 -0.40
C PRO A 453 4.34 -82.31 0.28
N ASN A 454 4.80 -83.50 -0.09
CA ASN A 454 6.03 -84.10 0.42
C ASN A 454 7.15 -84.07 -0.63
N LYS A 455 6.90 -83.59 -1.85
CA LYS A 455 7.86 -83.61 -2.95
C LYS A 455 7.71 -82.38 -3.83
N THR A 456 8.83 -81.70 -4.07
CA THR A 456 8.93 -80.64 -5.08
C THR A 456 9.50 -81.11 -6.42
N GLU A 457 9.89 -82.38 -6.51
CA GLU A 457 10.47 -83.02 -7.70
C GLU A 457 9.90 -84.45 -7.84
N GLU A 458 9.63 -84.91 -9.07
CA GLU A 458 8.99 -86.22 -9.34
C GLU A 458 9.74 -87.43 -8.73
N GLY A 459 11.05 -87.36 -8.56
CA GLY A 459 11.82 -88.49 -8.03
C GLY A 459 11.75 -89.74 -8.91
N ALA A 460 12.03 -90.91 -8.34
CA ALA A 460 12.03 -92.19 -9.07
C ALA A 460 10.62 -92.80 -9.14
N CYS A 461 9.82 -92.58 -8.10
CA CYS A 461 8.46 -93.10 -7.97
C CYS A 461 7.39 -92.20 -8.60
N GLY A 462 7.74 -91.00 -9.07
CA GLY A 462 6.78 -89.96 -9.44
C GLY A 462 6.17 -89.28 -8.21
N CYS A 463 5.22 -88.38 -8.47
CA CYS A 463 4.45 -87.70 -7.43
C CYS A 463 3.41 -88.62 -6.77
N GLY A 464 3.14 -88.41 -5.48
CA GLY A 464 2.12 -89.12 -4.69
C GLY A 464 2.57 -90.46 -4.09
N VAL A 465 3.84 -90.84 -4.30
CA VAL A 465 4.42 -92.10 -3.81
C VAL A 465 5.79 -91.79 -3.21
N SER A 466 6.06 -92.18 -1.96
CA SER A 466 7.37 -91.91 -1.34
C SER A 466 8.50 -92.63 -2.08
N ASP A 467 9.64 -91.95 -2.24
CA ASP A 467 10.89 -92.59 -2.70
C ASP A 467 11.63 -93.26 -1.53
N ASP A 468 10.87 -93.89 -0.62
CA ASP A 468 11.46 -94.64 0.49
C ASP A 468 12.21 -95.85 -0.08
N ASP A 469 13.35 -96.16 0.54
CA ASP A 469 14.21 -97.29 0.23
C ASP A 469 14.37 -98.09 1.54
N THR A 470 13.49 -99.08 1.72
CA THR A 470 13.28 -99.79 2.99
C THR A 470 14.52 -100.61 3.37
N ASP A 471 15.21 -101.18 2.39
CA ASP A 471 16.35 -102.05 2.62
C ASP A 471 17.72 -101.38 2.36
N GLY A 472 17.71 -100.18 1.80
CA GLY A 472 18.85 -99.28 1.66
C GLY A 472 19.78 -99.64 0.50
N ASP A 473 19.25 -100.28 -0.55
CA ASP A 473 20.03 -100.78 -1.68
C ASP A 473 20.23 -99.75 -2.81
N GLY A 474 19.48 -98.64 -2.77
CA GLY A 474 19.52 -97.54 -3.73
C GLY A 474 18.41 -97.56 -4.79
N VAL A 475 17.50 -98.53 -4.75
CA VAL A 475 16.27 -98.58 -5.55
C VAL A 475 15.08 -98.30 -4.63
N ALA A 476 14.24 -97.33 -4.99
CA ALA A 476 13.07 -97.01 -4.17
C ALA A 476 12.04 -98.15 -4.20
N ASP A 477 11.39 -98.43 -3.07
CA ASP A 477 10.48 -99.56 -2.85
C ASP A 477 9.41 -99.71 -3.96
N CYS A 478 8.95 -98.58 -4.51
CA CYS A 478 7.91 -98.53 -5.55
C CYS A 478 8.34 -99.17 -6.89
N VAL A 479 9.65 -99.25 -7.14
CA VAL A 479 10.29 -99.79 -8.35
C VAL A 479 11.25 -100.94 -8.02
N ASP A 480 11.30 -101.36 -6.75
CA ASP A 480 12.11 -102.47 -6.26
C ASP A 480 11.34 -103.81 -6.37
N ASN A 481 11.93 -104.78 -7.07
CA ASN A 481 11.38 -106.13 -7.19
C ASN A 481 11.65 -107.03 -5.96
N CYS A 482 12.42 -106.54 -4.97
CA CYS A 482 12.59 -107.13 -3.65
C CYS A 482 12.68 -106.06 -2.53
N PRO A 483 11.60 -105.32 -2.21
CA PRO A 483 11.61 -104.15 -1.31
C PRO A 483 12.13 -104.36 0.14
N ASP A 484 12.37 -105.60 0.56
CA ASP A 484 12.83 -105.95 1.91
C ASP A 484 14.22 -106.64 1.89
N VAL A 485 14.82 -106.89 0.72
CA VAL A 485 16.04 -107.70 0.55
C VAL A 485 16.99 -107.04 -0.46
N PRO A 486 18.12 -106.46 0.01
CA PRO A 486 18.95 -105.61 -0.85
C PRO A 486 19.44 -106.33 -2.10
N ASN A 487 19.04 -105.84 -3.28
CA ASN A 487 19.45 -106.29 -4.60
C ASN A 487 19.53 -105.12 -5.61
N PRO A 488 20.56 -104.24 -5.52
CA PRO A 488 20.65 -103.02 -6.34
C PRO A 488 20.70 -103.28 -7.86
N GLY A 489 21.01 -104.51 -8.25
CA GLY A 489 21.04 -104.97 -9.64
C GLY A 489 19.67 -105.36 -10.21
N GLN A 490 18.64 -105.48 -9.35
CA GLN A 490 17.26 -105.80 -9.69
C GLN A 490 17.13 -107.05 -10.59
N GLU A 491 18.02 -108.03 -10.42
CA GLU A 491 18.00 -109.25 -11.23
C GLU A 491 16.71 -110.05 -11.00
N ASP A 492 16.00 -110.34 -12.09
CA ASP A 492 14.78 -111.15 -12.14
C ASP A 492 14.92 -112.09 -13.34
N SER A 493 15.43 -113.30 -13.09
CA SER A 493 15.83 -114.23 -14.13
C SER A 493 14.65 -114.83 -14.91
N ASP A 494 13.45 -114.86 -14.30
CA ASP A 494 12.24 -115.41 -14.90
C ASP A 494 11.22 -114.33 -15.32
N GLU A 495 11.57 -113.05 -15.11
CA GLU A 495 10.82 -111.84 -15.49
C GLU A 495 9.40 -111.79 -14.88
N ASN A 496 9.23 -112.35 -13.68
CA ASN A 496 7.93 -112.44 -13.03
C ASN A 496 7.57 -111.22 -12.15
N GLY A 497 8.51 -110.30 -11.96
CA GLY A 497 8.35 -109.08 -11.14
C GLY A 497 8.75 -109.24 -9.67
N VAL A 498 9.30 -110.39 -9.27
CA VAL A 498 9.92 -110.65 -7.96
C VAL A 498 11.39 -110.96 -8.18
N GLY A 499 12.30 -110.24 -7.51
CA GLY A 499 13.73 -110.44 -7.72
C GLY A 499 14.23 -111.80 -7.23
N ASP A 500 15.26 -112.31 -7.90
CA ASP A 500 15.92 -113.58 -7.58
C ASP A 500 16.36 -113.65 -6.10
N ALA A 501 16.65 -112.48 -5.48
CA ALA A 501 17.12 -112.36 -4.11
C ALA A 501 16.07 -112.72 -3.04
N CYS A 502 14.78 -112.45 -3.31
CA CYS A 502 13.68 -112.69 -2.38
C CYS A 502 12.78 -113.87 -2.81
N GLU A 503 13.07 -114.49 -3.94
CA GLU A 503 12.40 -115.71 -4.39
C GLU A 503 12.97 -116.96 -3.68
N SER A 504 12.20 -117.52 -2.73
CA SER A 504 12.60 -118.74 -2.01
C SER A 504 11.46 -119.76 -1.84
N GLY A 505 11.35 -120.67 -2.82
CA GLY A 505 10.52 -121.87 -2.76
C GLY A 505 11.34 -123.16 -2.94
N GLY A 506 11.79 -123.78 -1.85
CA GLY A 506 12.47 -125.09 -1.86
C GLY A 506 11.96 -126.00 -0.75
N ASP A 507 11.04 -126.91 -1.08
CA ASP A 507 10.28 -127.76 -0.16
C ASP A 507 11.07 -128.97 0.41
N CYS A 508 12.40 -128.87 0.49
CA CYS A 508 13.31 -129.90 1.01
C CYS A 508 14.07 -129.39 2.24
N THR A 509 14.15 -130.20 3.29
CA THR A 509 14.72 -129.84 4.59
C THR A 509 16.24 -130.04 4.66
N GLY A 510 16.85 -130.70 3.66
CA GLY A 510 18.28 -131.02 3.63
C GLY A 510 18.69 -132.19 4.54
N LEU A 511 17.73 -132.89 5.14
CA LEU A 511 17.93 -134.00 6.09
C LEU A 511 17.29 -135.32 5.65
N GLU A 512 16.73 -135.35 4.44
CA GLU A 512 16.07 -136.50 3.84
C GLU A 512 17.04 -137.65 3.53
N PHE A 513 16.62 -138.89 3.75
CA PHE A 513 17.33 -140.06 3.24
C PHE A 513 16.39 -141.19 2.82
N LEU A 514 16.85 -142.01 1.87
CA LEU A 514 16.10 -143.15 1.33
C LEU A 514 16.61 -144.48 1.88
N GLN A 515 15.67 -145.38 2.19
CA GLN A 515 15.96 -146.78 2.49
C GLN A 515 15.28 -147.70 1.48
N MET A 516 16.08 -148.54 0.84
CA MET A 516 15.61 -149.49 -0.17
C MET A 516 15.54 -150.93 0.35
N GLY A 517 14.65 -151.72 -0.26
CA GLY A 517 14.56 -153.17 -0.07
C GLY A 517 13.96 -153.84 -1.31
N CYS A 518 14.19 -155.14 -1.49
CA CYS A 518 13.61 -155.86 -2.62
C CYS A 518 13.15 -157.28 -2.28
N LYS A 519 12.27 -157.82 -3.14
CA LYS A 519 11.72 -159.18 -3.06
C LYS A 519 11.77 -159.84 -4.43
N LEU A 520 12.37 -161.02 -4.50
CA LEU A 520 12.41 -161.86 -5.70
C LEU A 520 11.11 -162.65 -5.87
N HIS A 521 10.63 -162.76 -7.12
CA HIS A 521 9.46 -163.54 -7.51
C HIS A 521 9.86 -164.79 -8.32
N LEU A 522 8.95 -165.77 -8.37
CA LEU A 522 9.18 -167.06 -9.05
C LEU A 522 9.40 -166.94 -10.57
N ASP A 523 8.99 -165.82 -11.18
CA ASP A 523 9.15 -165.53 -12.61
C ASP A 523 10.48 -164.80 -12.95
N ASN A 524 11.43 -164.78 -12.00
CA ASN A 524 12.72 -164.10 -12.10
C ASN A 524 12.62 -162.56 -12.20
N THR A 525 11.48 -161.98 -11.83
CA THR A 525 11.34 -160.54 -11.61
C THR A 525 11.45 -160.18 -10.13
N ILE A 526 11.70 -158.90 -9.83
CA ILE A 526 11.77 -158.38 -8.48
C ILE A 526 10.72 -157.29 -8.24
N THR A 527 10.42 -157.04 -6.96
CA THR A 527 9.78 -155.80 -6.51
C THR A 527 10.80 -154.98 -5.73
N VAL A 528 11.01 -153.73 -6.16
CA VAL A 528 11.83 -152.74 -5.44
C VAL A 528 10.91 -151.88 -4.58
N VAL A 529 11.30 -151.66 -3.32
CA VAL A 529 10.56 -150.84 -2.35
C VAL A 529 11.49 -149.74 -1.87
N SER A 530 11.09 -148.48 -2.04
CA SER A 530 11.81 -147.32 -1.49
C SER A 530 10.96 -146.61 -0.43
N LYS A 531 11.59 -146.20 0.66
CA LYS A 531 10.99 -145.46 1.77
C LYS A 531 11.80 -144.19 2.04
N LEU A 532 11.12 -143.05 2.11
CA LEU A 532 11.69 -141.78 2.56
C LEU A 532 11.52 -141.62 4.07
N PHE A 533 12.53 -141.02 4.69
CA PHE A 533 12.52 -140.53 6.06
C PHE A 533 12.91 -139.06 6.10
N ASN A 534 12.39 -138.34 7.10
CA ASN A 534 12.61 -136.92 7.35
C ASN A 534 12.14 -135.99 6.22
N GLY A 535 11.19 -136.42 5.40
CA GLY A 535 10.54 -135.51 4.46
C GLY A 535 9.69 -134.48 5.21
N ARG A 536 9.50 -133.29 4.64
CA ARG A 536 8.59 -132.27 5.18
C ARG A 536 7.14 -132.77 5.16
N PRO A 537 6.43 -132.83 6.29
CA PRO A 537 5.00 -133.18 6.33
C PRO A 537 4.14 -132.37 5.35
N GLY A 538 3.26 -133.05 4.61
CA GLY A 538 2.29 -132.42 3.70
C GLY A 538 2.81 -132.14 2.29
N THR A 539 4.12 -132.23 2.05
CA THR A 539 4.70 -131.98 0.72
C THR A 539 4.56 -133.19 -0.19
N THR A 540 4.56 -132.95 -1.51
CA THR A 540 4.58 -134.03 -2.51
C THR A 540 6.01 -134.24 -2.98
N VAL A 541 6.50 -135.48 -2.88
CA VAL A 541 7.82 -135.88 -3.39
C VAL A 541 7.68 -136.97 -4.45
N THR A 542 8.51 -136.91 -5.48
CA THR A 542 8.46 -137.81 -6.63
C THR A 542 9.57 -138.83 -6.57
N PHE A 543 9.20 -140.12 -6.46
CA PHE A 543 10.16 -141.22 -6.53
C PHE A 543 10.33 -141.68 -7.97
N ARG A 544 11.57 -141.72 -8.45
CA ARG A 544 11.94 -142.22 -9.78
C ARG A 544 12.81 -143.46 -9.66
N LEU A 545 12.65 -144.43 -10.58
CA LEU A 545 13.45 -145.66 -10.62
C LEU A 545 14.38 -145.62 -11.84
N ASP A 546 15.66 -145.90 -11.60
CA ASP A 546 16.71 -146.02 -12.61
C ASP A 546 16.77 -144.82 -13.58
N ASP A 547 16.59 -143.61 -13.04
CA ASP A 547 16.56 -142.34 -13.78
C ASP A 547 15.62 -142.37 -15.01
N ASN A 548 14.51 -143.10 -14.88
CA ASN A 548 13.50 -143.19 -15.93
C ASN A 548 12.25 -142.39 -15.51
N PRO A 549 11.99 -141.21 -16.12
CA PRO A 549 10.82 -140.39 -15.80
C PRO A 549 9.47 -141.11 -15.96
N MET A 550 9.41 -142.15 -16.80
CA MET A 550 8.18 -142.95 -16.96
C MET A 550 7.86 -143.80 -15.72
N THR A 551 8.76 -143.83 -14.75
CA THR A 551 8.59 -144.51 -13.46
C THR A 551 8.31 -143.53 -12.32
N ASP A 552 8.03 -142.26 -12.62
CA ASP A 552 7.76 -141.26 -11.58
C ASP A 552 6.47 -141.56 -10.84
N PHE A 553 6.59 -141.68 -9.53
CA PHE A 553 5.46 -141.89 -8.63
C PHE A 553 5.46 -140.85 -7.51
N PRO A 554 4.66 -139.78 -7.64
CA PRO A 554 4.51 -138.79 -6.59
C PRO A 554 3.82 -139.38 -5.36
N ARG A 555 4.30 -138.99 -4.18
CA ARG A 555 3.75 -139.38 -2.88
C ARG A 555 3.76 -138.19 -1.94
N VAL A 556 2.62 -137.95 -1.32
CA VAL A 556 2.53 -137.00 -0.21
C VAL A 556 3.26 -137.57 1.00
N VAL A 557 4.15 -136.77 1.58
CA VAL A 557 4.86 -137.06 2.81
C VAL A 557 3.87 -136.94 3.96
N LYS A 558 3.74 -138.02 4.73
CA LYS A 558 2.85 -138.05 5.89
C LYS A 558 3.36 -137.15 7.01
N ASP A 559 2.49 -136.85 7.98
CA ASP A 559 2.81 -136.05 9.17
C ASP A 559 4.02 -136.55 9.97
N ASN A 560 4.37 -137.83 9.85
CA ASN A 560 5.55 -138.41 10.48
C ASN A 560 6.83 -138.32 9.62
N GLY A 561 6.83 -137.50 8.57
CA GLY A 561 7.95 -137.28 7.66
C GLY A 561 8.32 -138.47 6.77
N ARG A 562 7.37 -139.38 6.51
CA ARG A 562 7.62 -140.61 5.73
C ARG A 562 6.76 -140.72 4.48
N ALA A 563 7.37 -141.18 3.40
CA ALA A 563 6.70 -141.59 2.16
C ALA A 563 7.24 -142.96 1.69
N LYS A 564 6.49 -143.65 0.83
CA LYS A 564 6.87 -144.99 0.35
C LYS A 564 6.30 -145.28 -1.03
N VAL A 565 7.11 -145.94 -1.86
CA VAL A 565 6.70 -146.49 -3.16
C VAL A 565 7.13 -147.95 -3.34
N LYS A 566 6.49 -148.66 -4.27
CA LYS A 566 6.84 -150.01 -4.69
C LYS A 566 6.78 -150.10 -6.22
N PHE A 567 7.86 -150.60 -6.80
CA PHE A 567 7.99 -150.87 -8.23
C PHE A 567 7.90 -152.39 -8.45
N PHE A 568 7.06 -152.85 -9.36
CA PHE A 568 6.76 -154.28 -9.55
C PHE A 568 7.26 -154.79 -10.90
N ARG A 569 7.57 -156.09 -10.96
CA ARG A 569 8.02 -156.80 -12.18
C ARG A 569 9.27 -156.20 -12.82
N ILE A 570 10.21 -155.76 -11.99
CA ILE A 570 11.49 -155.23 -12.46
C ILE A 570 12.44 -156.41 -12.76
N PRO A 571 13.27 -156.36 -13.81
CA PRO A 571 14.31 -157.37 -14.03
C PRO A 571 15.22 -157.52 -12.82
N ASN A 572 15.83 -158.69 -12.65
CA ASN A 572 16.77 -158.92 -11.58
C ASN A 572 18.11 -158.19 -11.85
N GLY A 573 18.61 -157.38 -10.90
CA GLY A 573 19.80 -156.56 -11.11
C GLY A 573 20.05 -155.50 -10.02
N ARG A 574 20.98 -154.57 -10.31
CA ARG A 574 21.21 -153.36 -9.50
C ARG A 574 20.31 -152.23 -10.02
N HIS A 575 19.65 -151.54 -9.08
CA HIS A 575 18.70 -150.47 -9.34
C HIS A 575 18.92 -149.28 -8.39
N PHE A 576 18.52 -148.09 -8.83
CA PHE A 576 18.61 -146.83 -8.08
C PHE A 576 17.23 -146.20 -7.97
N VAL A 577 16.95 -145.53 -6.86
CA VAL A 577 15.77 -144.68 -6.71
C VAL A 577 16.19 -143.32 -6.19
N ASP A 578 15.76 -142.27 -6.88
CA ASP A 578 15.98 -140.87 -6.55
C ASP A 578 14.67 -140.14 -6.19
N LEU A 579 14.82 -139.03 -5.46
CA LEU A 579 13.79 -138.02 -5.26
C LEU A 579 14.10 -136.81 -6.15
N VAL A 580 13.22 -136.54 -7.11
CA VAL A 580 13.43 -135.54 -8.16
C VAL A 580 13.62 -134.13 -7.57
N GLU A 581 12.83 -133.78 -6.56
CA GLU A 581 12.82 -132.43 -5.99
C GLU A 581 14.01 -132.18 -5.05
N CYS A 582 14.52 -133.23 -4.40
CA CYS A 582 15.54 -133.09 -3.35
C CYS A 582 16.93 -133.64 -3.75
N GLY A 583 17.07 -134.28 -4.91
CA GLY A 583 18.34 -134.86 -5.36
C GLY A 583 18.88 -136.00 -4.49
N VAL A 584 18.04 -136.62 -3.64
CA VAL A 584 18.43 -137.71 -2.74
C VAL A 584 18.30 -139.05 -3.46
N GLU A 585 19.39 -139.80 -3.56
CA GLU A 585 19.43 -141.10 -4.24
C GLU A 585 19.83 -142.26 -3.28
N ALA A 586 19.27 -143.45 -3.51
CA ALA A 586 19.76 -144.70 -2.94
C ALA A 586 19.83 -145.81 -4.00
N SER A 587 20.66 -146.83 -3.76
CA SER A 587 20.83 -147.98 -4.67
C SER A 587 20.66 -149.32 -3.97
N ILE A 588 20.18 -150.32 -4.70
CA ILE A 588 20.06 -151.70 -4.21
C ILE A 588 20.41 -152.70 -5.31
N THR A 589 21.10 -153.80 -4.95
CA THR A 589 21.32 -154.95 -5.85
C THR A 589 20.51 -156.14 -5.36
N CYS A 590 19.72 -156.71 -6.27
CA CYS A 590 18.83 -157.82 -5.99
C CYS A 590 19.19 -158.96 -6.94
N GLY A 591 19.27 -160.18 -6.42
CA GLY A 591 19.53 -161.39 -7.19
C GLY A 591 19.93 -162.58 -6.32
N PRO A 592 19.99 -163.79 -6.89
CA PRO A 592 20.53 -164.93 -6.17
C PRO A 592 21.97 -164.61 -5.80
N GLN A 593 22.26 -164.55 -4.50
CA GLN A 593 23.63 -164.46 -3.98
C GLN A 593 24.41 -165.68 -4.50
N PRO A 594 25.71 -165.56 -4.84
CA PRO A 594 26.57 -166.74 -4.94
C PRO A 594 26.62 -167.52 -3.63
#